data_AF-A0A425D843-F1
#
_entry.id   AF-A0A425D843-F1
#
_cell.length_a   1.000
_cell.length_b   1.000
_cell.length_c   1.000
_cell.angle_alpha   90.00
_cell.angle_beta   90.00
_cell.angle_gamma   90.00
#
_symmetry.space_group_name_H-M   'P 1'
#
loop_
_entity.id
_entity.type
_entity.pdbx_description
1 polymer ?
#
loop_
_entity_poly.entity_id
_entity_poly.type
_entity_poly.pdbx_seq_one_letter_code
_entity_poly.pdbx_strand_id
1 'polypeptide(L)'
;MEPPPGEILPTNAVVNAIVREDPYVGEDSFDHGAPGGLSRPQRGNRFGVISPGRPTIFGNRPRQPRQYIKKAYTFREKLDMINYQHLHGTTAALNHFYPLLRGVERRRACFNLNKGERQRALIEEYGYSSRSHLKKARGEGIGTSLSAETELNLVQWVPSMRNEGIPVATIMLQLKAR
;
A
#
# COMPACT_ATOMS: atom_id res chain seq x y z
N MET A 1 -8.81 -61.10 15.78
CA MET A 1 -10.14 -60.53 16.06
C MET A 1 -9.90 -59.04 16.22
N GLU A 2 -9.99 -58.30 15.11
CA GLU A 2 -9.66 -56.87 15.03
C GLU A 2 -10.96 -56.04 14.98
N PRO A 3 -11.04 -54.90 15.67
CA PRO A 3 -12.21 -54.01 15.63
C PRO A 3 -12.21 -53.05 14.41
N PRO A 4 -13.38 -52.53 14.01
CA PRO A 4 -13.60 -51.84 12.73
C PRO A 4 -13.15 -50.36 12.68
N PRO A 5 -12.99 -49.78 11.47
CA PRO A 5 -12.41 -48.45 11.25
C PRO A 5 -13.37 -47.31 11.60
N GLY A 6 -12.86 -46.34 12.36
CA GLY A 6 -13.57 -45.12 12.77
C GLY A 6 -13.67 -44.09 11.64
N GLU A 7 -14.90 -43.66 11.37
CA GLU A 7 -15.25 -42.56 10.47
C GLU A 7 -14.86 -41.19 11.06
N ILE A 8 -14.38 -40.32 10.18
CA ILE A 8 -13.90 -38.96 10.46
C ILE A 8 -15.10 -37.99 10.34
N LEU A 9 -15.37 -37.20 11.40
CA LEU A 9 -16.31 -36.07 11.34
C LEU A 9 -15.57 -34.73 11.11
N PRO A 10 -16.11 -33.80 10.31
CA PRO A 10 -15.43 -32.58 9.87
C PRO A 10 -15.39 -31.45 10.92
N THR A 11 -14.21 -30.83 10.96
CA THR A 11 -13.68 -29.82 11.88
C THR A 11 -14.20 -28.40 11.65
N ASN A 12 -15.51 -28.13 11.80
CA ASN A 12 -16.06 -26.78 11.60
C ASN A 12 -16.75 -26.14 12.83
N ALA A 13 -16.47 -26.60 14.06
CA ALA A 13 -17.21 -26.15 15.24
C ALA A 13 -16.35 -25.74 16.46
N VAL A 14 -15.35 -24.86 16.29
CA VAL A 14 -14.51 -24.42 17.44
C VAL A 14 -14.17 -22.91 17.49
N VAL A 15 -14.94 -21.97 16.93
CA VAL A 15 -14.56 -20.54 17.11
C VAL A 15 -15.65 -19.58 17.60
N ASN A 16 -16.94 -19.86 17.51
CA ASN A 16 -17.96 -18.87 17.90
C ASN A 16 -18.84 -19.29 19.07
N ALA A 17 -18.23 -19.67 20.20
CA ALA A 17 -18.89 -19.71 21.49
C ALA A 17 -18.03 -18.95 22.50
N ILE A 18 -18.67 -18.17 23.40
CA ILE A 18 -18.13 -17.16 24.34
C ILE A 18 -18.17 -15.75 23.67
N VAL A 19 -19.20 -14.91 23.83
CA VAL A 19 -19.73 -14.31 25.06
C VAL A 19 -21.23 -13.92 24.91
N ARG A 20 -22.08 -14.48 25.79
CA ARG A 20 -23.29 -13.96 26.51
C ARG A 20 -24.14 -12.86 25.81
N GLU A 21 -25.39 -13.10 25.38
CA GLU A 21 -26.65 -13.18 26.18
C GLU A 21 -26.79 -12.05 27.22
N ASP A 22 -27.61 -11.03 26.94
CA ASP A 22 -28.94 -10.95 27.60
C ASP A 22 -29.90 -9.93 26.92
N PRO A 23 -31.23 -10.10 27.09
CA PRO A 23 -32.29 -9.44 26.33
C PRO A 23 -33.08 -8.39 27.14
N TYR A 24 -33.65 -7.35 26.52
CA TYR A 24 -34.89 -6.72 27.00
C TYR A 24 -35.56 -5.82 25.94
N VAL A 25 -36.89 -5.97 25.83
CA VAL A 25 -37.83 -5.25 24.97
C VAL A 25 -38.28 -3.96 25.65
N GLY A 26 -38.41 -2.87 24.89
CA GLY A 26 -39.06 -1.64 25.34
C GLY A 26 -39.31 -0.71 24.17
N GLU A 27 -40.51 -0.80 23.60
CA GLU A 27 -41.06 0.23 22.72
C GLU A 27 -41.31 1.49 23.56
N ASP A 28 -40.89 2.66 23.06
CA ASP A 28 -41.57 3.93 23.34
C ASP A 28 -41.11 5.02 22.35
N SER A 29 -42.00 5.28 21.39
CA SER A 29 -42.57 6.61 21.13
C SER A 29 -41.64 7.82 20.92
N PHE A 30 -41.51 8.22 19.65
CA PHE A 30 -41.76 9.57 19.12
C PHE A 30 -41.11 10.79 19.84
N ASP A 31 -40.12 11.45 19.22
CA ASP A 31 -40.34 12.85 18.81
C ASP A 31 -39.33 13.42 17.79
N HIS A 32 -39.80 14.50 17.14
CA HIS A 32 -39.43 15.19 15.91
C HIS A 32 -37.96 15.54 15.58
N GLY A 33 -37.60 15.28 14.31
CA GLY A 33 -37.12 16.27 13.33
C GLY A 33 -35.93 17.18 13.65
N ALA A 34 -34.80 16.94 12.95
CA ALA A 34 -33.83 18.00 12.64
C ALA A 34 -33.35 17.87 11.17
N PRO A 35 -33.75 18.79 10.27
CA PRO A 35 -33.21 18.86 8.92
C PRO A 35 -31.94 19.71 8.91
N GLY A 36 -30.99 19.37 8.05
CA GLY A 36 -29.96 20.33 7.62
C GLY A 36 -28.53 20.01 8.05
N GLY A 37 -28.00 18.86 7.62
CA GLY A 37 -26.56 18.76 7.42
C GLY A 37 -26.17 19.65 6.25
N LEU A 38 -25.65 20.86 6.52
CA LEU A 38 -25.09 21.76 5.50
C LEU A 38 -24.01 21.02 4.70
N SER A 39 -24.32 20.63 3.47
CA SER A 39 -23.36 20.10 2.52
C SER A 39 -22.35 21.21 2.19
N ARG A 40 -21.05 20.92 2.34
CA ARG A 40 -20.01 21.87 1.92
C ARG A 40 -20.24 22.21 0.44
N PRO A 41 -20.24 23.49 0.03
CA PRO A 41 -20.41 23.84 -1.38
C PRO A 41 -19.27 23.24 -2.19
N GLN A 42 -19.63 22.36 -3.12
CA GLN A 42 -18.72 21.76 -4.08
C GLN A 42 -18.25 22.88 -5.02
N ARG A 43 -16.98 23.29 -4.92
CA ARG A 43 -16.40 24.23 -5.89
C ARG A 43 -16.41 23.57 -7.27
N GLY A 44 -17.33 24.02 -8.13
CA GLY A 44 -17.39 23.63 -9.53
C GLY A 44 -16.17 24.12 -10.31
N ASN A 45 -16.09 23.73 -11.59
CA ASN A 45 -15.07 24.28 -12.48
C ASN A 45 -15.28 25.80 -12.69
N ARG A 46 -14.34 26.46 -13.39
CA ARG A 46 -14.36 27.90 -13.70
C ARG A 46 -15.63 28.40 -14.44
N PHE A 47 -16.50 27.50 -14.90
CA PHE A 47 -17.76 27.81 -15.58
C PHE A 47 -18.99 27.55 -14.69
N GLY A 48 -18.81 27.26 -13.40
CA GLY A 48 -19.92 26.95 -12.48
C GLY A 48 -20.58 25.59 -12.74
N VAL A 49 -20.04 24.78 -13.66
CA VAL A 49 -20.59 23.46 -13.99
C VAL A 49 -20.05 22.45 -12.99
N ILE A 50 -20.93 21.92 -12.15
CA ILE A 50 -20.66 20.72 -11.36
C ILE A 50 -20.89 19.54 -12.30
N SER A 51 -19.84 19.10 -13.00
CA SER A 51 -19.87 17.80 -13.65
C SER A 51 -20.14 16.78 -12.54
N PRO A 52 -21.20 15.95 -12.60
CA PRO A 52 -21.37 14.89 -11.63
C PRO A 52 -20.12 14.01 -11.73
N GLY A 53 -19.26 14.07 -10.71
CA GLY A 53 -18.14 13.15 -10.60
C GLY A 53 -18.64 11.71 -10.72
N ARG A 54 -17.75 10.74 -10.94
CA ARG A 54 -18.11 9.32 -11.14
C ARG A 54 -19.28 8.93 -10.21
N PRO A 55 -20.48 8.62 -10.75
CA PRO A 55 -21.65 8.40 -9.93
C PRO A 55 -21.40 7.22 -8.99
N THR A 56 -21.83 7.38 -7.74
CA THR A 56 -21.73 6.29 -6.75
C THR A 56 -22.81 5.28 -7.08
N ILE A 57 -22.43 4.20 -7.80
CA ILE A 57 -23.35 3.16 -8.31
C ILE A 57 -24.16 2.50 -7.18
N PHE A 58 -23.65 2.50 -5.94
CA PHE A 58 -24.31 1.94 -4.77
C PHE A 58 -24.50 3.03 -3.71
N GLY A 59 -25.47 3.93 -3.93
CA GLY A 59 -25.70 5.15 -3.14
C GLY A 59 -25.86 4.96 -1.63
N ASN A 60 -26.21 3.76 -1.16
CA ASN A 60 -26.49 3.48 0.26
C ASN A 60 -25.61 2.41 0.91
N ARG A 61 -24.57 1.88 0.23
CA ARG A 61 -23.69 0.89 0.85
C ARG A 61 -22.56 1.58 1.61
N PRO A 62 -22.28 1.21 2.87
CA PRO A 62 -21.11 1.71 3.56
C PRO A 62 -19.87 1.36 2.74
N ARG A 63 -18.91 2.30 2.69
CA ARG A 63 -17.62 2.05 2.04
C ARG A 63 -16.99 0.81 2.68
N GLN A 64 -16.77 -0.22 1.87
CA GLN A 64 -16.08 -1.41 2.34
C GLN A 64 -14.67 -1.03 2.80
N PRO A 65 -14.21 -1.55 3.96
CA PRO A 65 -12.87 -1.28 4.43
C PRO A 65 -11.85 -1.81 3.42
N ARG A 66 -10.76 -1.05 3.22
CA ARG A 66 -9.67 -1.46 2.33
C ARG A 66 -9.02 -2.73 2.85
N GLN A 67 -9.09 -3.81 2.08
CA GLN A 67 -8.35 -5.04 2.37
C GLN A 67 -6.96 -4.92 1.75
N TYR A 68 -5.93 -4.71 2.58
CA TYR A 68 -4.52 -4.65 2.12
C TYR A 68 -3.97 -6.07 1.89
N ILE A 69 -4.53 -6.79 0.91
CA ILE A 69 -4.26 -8.22 0.69
C ILE A 69 -2.83 -8.49 0.19
N LYS A 70 -2.22 -7.53 -0.52
CA LYS A 70 -0.93 -7.76 -1.21
C LYS A 70 0.24 -7.15 -0.44
N LYS A 71 1.18 -7.99 -0.01
CA LYS A 71 2.49 -7.54 0.49
C LYS A 71 3.33 -7.00 -0.67
N ALA A 72 3.90 -5.81 -0.46
CA ALA A 72 4.88 -5.22 -1.37
C ALA A 72 6.27 -5.24 -0.71
N TYR A 73 7.25 -5.78 -1.44
CA TYR A 73 8.63 -5.89 -1.00
C TYR A 73 9.44 -4.61 -1.27
N THR A 74 10.32 -4.29 -0.32
CA THR A 74 11.36 -3.26 -0.43
C THR A 74 12.44 -3.65 -1.44
N PHE A 75 13.25 -2.71 -1.88
CA PHE A 75 14.40 -3.01 -2.74
C PHE A 75 15.44 -3.87 -2.01
N ARG A 76 15.64 -3.63 -0.72
CA ARG A 76 16.49 -4.49 0.13
C ARG A 76 16.05 -5.95 0.12
N GLU A 77 14.77 -6.22 0.42
CA GLU A 77 14.25 -7.60 0.40
C GLU A 77 14.33 -8.22 -0.99
N LYS A 78 14.10 -7.45 -2.06
CA LYS A 78 14.23 -7.95 -3.44
C LYS A 78 15.68 -8.28 -3.79
N LEU A 79 16.63 -7.47 -3.33
CA LEU A 79 18.06 -7.71 -3.54
C LEU A 79 18.48 -9.01 -2.85
N ASP A 80 18.05 -9.24 -1.60
CA ASP A 80 18.31 -10.49 -0.88
C ASP A 80 17.73 -11.70 -1.62
N MET A 81 16.51 -11.58 -2.14
CA MET A 81 15.87 -12.65 -2.93
C MET A 81 16.62 -12.99 -4.21
N ILE A 82 17.08 -11.98 -4.95
CA ILE A 82 17.84 -12.14 -6.20
C ILE A 82 19.22 -12.72 -5.92
N ASN A 83 19.91 -12.23 -4.90
CA ASN A 83 21.23 -12.75 -4.53
C ASN A 83 21.15 -14.23 -4.12
N TYR A 84 20.16 -14.59 -3.30
CA TYR A 84 19.94 -15.97 -2.91
C TYR A 84 19.55 -16.85 -4.11
N GLN A 85 18.68 -16.35 -5.00
CA GLN A 85 18.32 -17.05 -6.23
C GLN A 85 19.54 -17.30 -7.13
N HIS A 86 20.43 -16.32 -7.27
CA HIS A 86 21.64 -16.45 -8.07
C HIS A 86 22.59 -17.52 -7.52
N LEU A 87 22.72 -17.62 -6.20
CA LEU A 87 23.61 -18.57 -5.53
C LEU A 87 23.06 -20.01 -5.46
N HIS A 88 21.76 -20.16 -5.22
CA HIS A 88 21.14 -21.45 -4.91
C HIS A 88 20.12 -21.93 -5.94
N GLY A 89 19.79 -21.10 -6.94
CA GLY A 89 18.79 -21.36 -7.95
C GLY A 89 17.35 -21.04 -7.50
N THR A 90 16.44 -20.97 -8.47
CA THR A 90 15.05 -20.53 -8.26
C THR A 90 14.25 -21.47 -7.35
N THR A 91 14.44 -22.79 -7.44
CA THR A 91 13.70 -23.75 -6.62
C THR A 91 14.04 -23.63 -5.14
N ALA A 92 15.33 -23.47 -4.82
CA ALA A 92 15.79 -23.23 -3.45
C ALA A 92 15.27 -21.89 -2.92
N ALA A 93 15.33 -20.83 -3.73
CA ALA A 93 14.79 -19.52 -3.36
C ALA A 93 13.28 -19.56 -3.06
N LEU A 94 12.50 -20.31 -3.84
CA LEU A 94 11.07 -20.51 -3.56
C LEU A 94 10.81 -21.22 -2.24
N ASN A 95 11.62 -22.23 -1.90
CA ASN A 95 11.49 -22.92 -0.63
C ASN A 95 11.87 -22.03 0.56
N HIS A 96 12.90 -21.19 0.39
CA HIS A 96 13.39 -20.28 1.44
C HIS A 96 12.43 -19.12 1.71
N PHE A 97 12.05 -18.36 0.68
CA PHE A 97 11.23 -17.14 0.86
C PHE A 97 9.73 -17.39 0.82
N TYR A 98 9.29 -18.50 0.23
CA TYR A 98 7.88 -18.82 0.02
C TYR A 98 7.53 -20.27 0.42
N PRO A 99 7.87 -20.72 1.64
CA PRO A 99 7.75 -22.12 2.05
C PRO A 99 6.31 -22.64 2.01
N LEU A 100 5.34 -21.78 2.36
CA LEU A 100 3.93 -22.14 2.47
C LEU A 100 3.16 -22.02 1.15
N LEU A 101 3.74 -21.39 0.12
CA LEU A 101 3.05 -21.20 -1.15
C LEU A 101 2.98 -22.52 -1.94
N ARG A 102 1.80 -22.78 -2.52
CA ARG A 102 1.50 -23.95 -3.35
C ARG A 102 0.77 -23.52 -4.64
N GLY A 103 0.72 -24.41 -5.63
CA GLY A 103 -0.04 -24.22 -6.87
C GLY A 103 0.23 -22.90 -7.59
N VAL A 104 -0.85 -22.16 -7.89
CA VAL A 104 -0.84 -20.91 -8.67
C VAL A 104 -0.03 -19.81 -7.98
N GLU A 105 -0.11 -19.70 -6.66
CA GLU A 105 0.61 -18.67 -5.90
C GLU A 105 2.11 -18.90 -5.94
N ARG A 106 2.54 -20.17 -5.84
CA ARG A 106 3.95 -20.54 -5.99
C ARG A 106 4.46 -20.25 -7.40
N ARG A 107 3.66 -20.53 -8.43
CA ARG A 107 4.00 -20.15 -9.82
C ARG A 107 4.14 -18.64 -9.97
N ARG A 108 3.29 -17.85 -9.32
CA ARG A 108 3.38 -16.39 -9.30
C ARG A 108 4.63 -15.89 -8.59
N ALA A 109 5.01 -16.51 -7.47
CA ALA A 109 6.24 -16.21 -6.76
C ALA A 109 7.46 -16.50 -7.65
N CYS A 110 7.46 -17.63 -8.37
CA CYS A 110 8.50 -17.97 -9.35
C CYS A 110 8.61 -16.90 -10.45
N PHE A 111 7.48 -16.48 -11.00
CA PHE A 111 7.44 -15.38 -11.97
C PHE A 111 8.01 -14.07 -11.39
N ASN A 112 7.67 -13.72 -10.15
CA ASN A 112 8.16 -12.51 -9.51
C ASN A 112 9.68 -12.55 -9.25
N LEU A 113 10.23 -13.70 -8.85
CA LEU A 113 11.66 -13.93 -8.68
C LEU A 113 12.41 -13.75 -10.01
N ASN A 114 11.95 -14.42 -11.07
CA ASN A 114 12.52 -14.27 -12.41
C ASN A 114 12.38 -12.84 -12.96
N LYS A 115 11.27 -12.16 -12.64
CA LYS A 115 11.11 -10.74 -12.96
C LYS A 115 12.13 -9.88 -12.22
N GLY A 116 12.43 -10.21 -10.96
CA GLY A 116 13.47 -9.57 -10.17
C GLY A 116 14.83 -9.67 -10.87
N GLU A 117 15.23 -10.86 -11.30
CA GLU A 117 16.48 -11.08 -12.05
C GLU A 117 16.54 -10.25 -13.34
N ARG A 118 15.43 -10.15 -14.09
CA ARG A 118 15.38 -9.27 -15.28
C ARG A 118 15.54 -7.79 -14.95
N GLN A 119 15.18 -7.38 -13.74
CA GLN A 119 15.28 -6.01 -13.25
C GLN A 119 16.46 -5.81 -12.29
N ARG A 120 17.46 -6.71 -12.34
CA ARG A 120 18.56 -6.77 -11.38
C ARG A 120 19.31 -5.45 -11.27
N ALA A 121 19.70 -4.85 -12.39
CA ALA A 121 20.41 -3.57 -12.39
C ALA A 121 19.70 -2.47 -11.57
N LEU A 122 18.39 -2.32 -11.77
CA LEU A 122 17.58 -1.36 -11.01
C LEU A 122 17.48 -1.74 -9.53
N ILE A 123 17.33 -3.03 -9.23
CA ILE A 123 17.21 -3.49 -7.84
C ILE A 123 18.54 -3.34 -7.09
N GLU A 124 19.68 -3.55 -7.74
CA GLU A 124 21.02 -3.32 -7.18
C GLU A 124 21.27 -1.84 -6.95
N GLU A 125 21.01 -0.98 -7.94
CA GLU A 125 21.13 0.47 -7.83
C GLU A 125 20.39 1.00 -6.59
N TYR A 126 19.10 0.66 -6.46
CA TYR A 126 18.30 1.09 -5.32
C TYR A 126 18.65 0.34 -4.03
N GLY A 127 18.99 -0.94 -4.12
CA GLY A 127 19.28 -1.82 -2.99
C GLY A 127 20.56 -1.46 -2.25
N TYR A 128 21.59 -0.97 -2.95
CA TYR A 128 22.83 -0.47 -2.35
C TYR A 128 22.77 1.01 -1.95
N SER A 129 21.77 1.75 -2.45
CA SER A 129 21.58 3.15 -2.07
C SER A 129 20.91 3.30 -0.68
N SER A 130 20.90 4.54 -0.16
CA SER A 130 20.09 4.92 1.01
C SER A 130 18.58 4.72 0.80
N ARG A 131 18.13 4.53 -0.46
CA ARG A 131 16.73 4.35 -0.88
C ARG A 131 16.29 2.87 -0.89
N SER A 132 17.10 1.96 -0.34
CA SER A 132 16.83 0.51 -0.32
C SER A 132 15.53 0.11 0.40
N HIS A 133 15.07 0.93 1.35
CA HIS A 133 13.81 0.76 2.07
C HIS A 133 12.57 1.06 1.20
N LEU A 134 12.73 1.70 0.04
CA LEU A 134 11.61 2.00 -0.87
C LEU A 134 11.06 0.72 -1.50
N LYS A 135 9.75 0.68 -1.75
CA LYS A 135 9.06 -0.46 -2.39
C LYS A 135 8.92 -0.33 -3.90
N LYS A 136 8.99 0.91 -4.39
CA LYS A 136 8.79 1.30 -5.79
C LYS A 136 9.79 2.39 -6.14
N ALA A 137 10.45 2.23 -7.28
CA ALA A 137 11.16 3.33 -7.92
C ALA A 137 10.12 4.21 -8.65
N ARG A 138 10.37 5.51 -8.67
CA ARG A 138 9.70 6.45 -9.56
C ARG A 138 10.77 6.98 -10.49
N GLY A 139 10.42 7.16 -11.77
CA GLY A 139 11.29 7.87 -12.70
C GLY A 139 11.52 9.30 -12.21
N GLU A 140 12.65 9.87 -12.61
CA GLU A 140 12.95 11.29 -12.37
C GLU A 140 11.82 12.16 -12.97
N GLY A 141 11.41 13.21 -12.24
CA GLY A 141 10.29 14.06 -12.61
C GLY A 141 8.88 13.46 -12.46
N ILE A 142 8.73 12.19 -12.03
CA ILE A 142 7.40 11.60 -11.83
C ILE A 142 6.83 11.98 -10.46
N GLY A 143 5.75 12.76 -10.50
CA GLY A 143 5.04 13.21 -9.29
C GLY A 143 5.73 14.39 -8.60
N THR A 144 6.58 15.11 -9.33
CA THR A 144 7.09 16.41 -8.90
C THR A 144 6.08 17.50 -9.28
N SER A 145 5.95 18.51 -8.42
CA SER A 145 5.18 19.72 -8.74
C SER A 145 6.05 20.82 -9.34
N LEU A 146 7.38 20.63 -9.31
CA LEU A 146 8.39 21.56 -9.79
C LEU A 146 9.02 21.03 -11.09
N SER A 147 9.50 21.93 -11.93
CA SER A 147 10.30 21.58 -13.10
C SER A 147 11.69 21.09 -12.69
N ALA A 148 12.32 20.29 -13.54
CA ALA A 148 13.67 19.78 -13.29
C ALA A 148 14.71 20.90 -13.11
N GLU A 149 14.55 22.00 -13.85
CA GLU A 149 15.41 23.19 -13.74
C GLU A 149 15.27 23.86 -12.37
N THR A 150 14.03 24.04 -11.89
CA THR A 150 13.77 24.62 -10.57
C THR A 150 14.34 23.72 -9.46
N GLU A 151 14.20 22.39 -9.57
CA GLU A 151 14.78 21.45 -8.61
C GLU A 151 16.32 21.54 -8.59
N LEU A 152 16.97 21.62 -9.75
CA LEU A 152 18.42 21.73 -9.84
C LEU A 152 18.92 23.04 -9.20
N ASN A 153 18.23 24.15 -9.44
CA ASN A 153 18.52 25.44 -8.81
C ASN A 153 18.39 25.36 -7.27
N LEU A 154 17.37 24.68 -6.74
CA LEU A 154 17.21 24.47 -5.30
C LEU A 154 18.31 23.59 -4.71
N VAL A 155 18.68 22.52 -5.42
CA VAL A 155 19.75 21.60 -5.00
C VAL A 155 21.11 22.30 -4.91
N GLN A 156 21.38 23.28 -5.77
CA GLN A 156 22.60 24.09 -5.69
C GLN A 156 22.52 25.18 -4.60
N TRP A 157 21.35 25.80 -4.45
CA TRP A 157 21.14 26.91 -3.52
C TRP A 157 21.09 26.48 -2.05
N VAL A 158 20.54 25.31 -1.73
CA VAL A 158 20.45 24.85 -0.33
C VAL A 158 21.84 24.64 0.31
N PRO A 159 22.79 23.94 -0.33
CA PRO A 159 24.15 23.85 0.17
C PRO A 159 24.85 25.20 0.30
N SER A 160 24.66 26.15 -0.63
CA SER A 160 25.32 27.47 -0.53
C SER A 160 24.90 28.22 0.74
N MET A 161 23.60 28.23 1.04
CA MET A 161 23.07 28.85 2.27
C MET A 161 23.57 28.15 3.54
N ARG A 162 23.63 26.81 3.53
CA ARG A 162 24.13 26.04 4.68
C ARG A 162 25.64 26.24 4.89
N ASN A 163 26.40 26.40 3.82
CA ASN A 163 27.84 26.70 3.90
C ASN A 163 28.09 28.10 4.47
N GLU A 164 27.18 29.05 4.26
CA GLU A 164 27.18 30.37 4.89
C GLU A 164 26.66 30.35 6.35
N GLY A 165 26.32 29.17 6.89
CA GLY A 165 25.79 29.01 8.24
C GLY A 165 24.32 29.40 8.38
N ILE A 166 23.62 29.65 7.27
CA ILE A 166 22.22 30.06 7.26
C ILE A 166 21.32 28.80 7.23
N PRO A 167 20.50 28.56 8.28
CA PRO A 167 19.56 27.45 8.25
C PRO A 167 18.44 27.72 7.23
N VAL A 168 18.27 26.82 6.28
CA VAL A 168 17.23 26.94 5.26
C VAL A 168 15.89 26.46 5.81
N ALA A 169 14.97 27.40 6.04
CA ALA A 169 13.60 27.11 6.48
C ALA A 169 12.67 26.72 5.31
N THR A 170 11.58 26.00 5.61
CA THR A 170 10.60 25.55 4.60
C THR A 170 9.97 26.71 3.82
N ILE A 171 9.71 27.86 4.47
CA ILE A 171 9.16 29.04 3.80
C ILE A 171 10.13 29.59 2.76
N MET A 172 11.44 29.59 3.05
CA MET A 172 12.46 30.07 2.11
C MET A 172 12.54 29.18 0.87
N LEU A 173 12.44 27.85 1.06
CA LEU A 173 12.35 26.90 -0.06
C LEU A 173 11.12 27.16 -0.92
N GLN A 174 9.96 27.40 -0.30
CA GLN A 174 8.72 27.71 -1.04
C GLN A 174 8.82 29.00 -1.84
N LEU A 175 9.47 30.03 -1.30
CA LEU A 175 9.69 31.30 -2.00
C LEU A 175 10.67 31.15 -3.17
N LYS A 176 11.73 30.34 -3.00
CA LYS A 176 12.72 30.09 -4.06
C LYS A 176 12.20 29.16 -5.16
N ALA A 177 11.23 28.30 -4.84
CA ALA A 177 10.65 27.31 -5.74
C ALA A 177 9.47 27.85 -6.59
N ARG A 178 9.03 29.08 -6.35
CA ARG A 178 8.01 29.77 -7.16
C ARG A 178 8.66 30.45 -8.36
#